data_AF-A0A7R9UPG0-F1
#
_entry.id   AF-A0A7R9UPG0-F1
#
_cell.length_a   1.000
_cell.length_b   1.000
_cell.length_c   1.000
_cell.angle_alpha   90.00
_cell.angle_beta   90.00
_cell.angle_gamma   90.00
#
_symmetry.space_group_name_H-M   'P 1'
#
loop_
_entity.id
_entity.type
_entity.pdbx_description
1 polymer ?
#
loop_
_entity_poly.entity_id
_entity_poly.type
_entity_poly.pdbx_seq_one_letter_code
_entity_poly.pdbx_strand_id
1 'polypeptide(L)'
;DACCALWDLATNARYAELCHEHHAVSLLLWPLAAPASHSDRLLEVCAGTLATLARVPSIQRDMLARDDLARALLALVRATSSAEVLGEALQLLGVLLGARAAHA
;
A
#
# COMPACT_ATOMS: atom_id res chain seq x y z
N ASP A 1 -11.76 -11.69 -2.58
CA ASP A 1 -11.24 -12.32 -3.82
C ASP A 1 -10.59 -11.35 -4.78
N ALA A 2 -11.28 -10.31 -5.27
CA ALA A 2 -10.70 -9.36 -6.25
C ALA A 2 -9.43 -8.64 -5.75
N CYS A 3 -9.39 -8.16 -4.50
CA CYS A 3 -8.18 -7.52 -3.94
C CYS A 3 -7.01 -8.51 -3.81
N CYS A 4 -7.27 -9.78 -3.54
CA CYS A 4 -6.21 -10.80 -3.49
C CYS A 4 -5.60 -11.00 -4.87
N ALA A 5 -6.42 -11.06 -5.91
CA ALA A 5 -5.94 -11.16 -7.29
C ALA A 5 -5.12 -9.93 -7.70
N LEU A 6 -5.49 -8.72 -7.24
CA LEU A 6 -4.68 -7.52 -7.46
C LEU A 6 -3.31 -7.62 -6.78
N TRP A 7 -3.25 -8.17 -5.56
CA TRP A 7 -1.97 -8.42 -4.88
C TRP A 7 -1.09 -9.39 -5.68
N ASP A 8 -1.66 -10.53 -6.11
CA ASP A 8 -0.92 -11.51 -6.89
C ASP A 8 -0.40 -10.90 -8.21
N LEU A 9 -1.23 -10.13 -8.91
CA LEU A 9 -0.85 -9.44 -10.13
C LEU A 9 0.26 -8.39 -9.89
N ALA A 10 0.19 -7.64 -8.79
CA ALA A 10 1.16 -6.60 -8.45
C ALA A 10 2.59 -7.16 -8.29
N THR A 11 2.76 -8.47 -8.05
CA THR A 11 4.09 -9.10 -7.98
C THR A 11 4.85 -9.07 -9.32
N ASN A 12 4.15 -8.89 -10.44
CA ASN A 12 4.74 -8.73 -11.75
C ASN A 12 4.84 -7.23 -12.11
N ALA A 13 6.04 -6.76 -12.46
CA ALA A 13 6.28 -5.34 -12.75
C ALA A 13 5.36 -4.77 -13.85
N ARG A 14 5.08 -5.53 -14.91
CA ARG A 14 4.19 -5.07 -16.00
C ARG A 14 2.75 -4.89 -15.52
N TYR A 15 2.25 -5.80 -14.69
CA TYR A 15 0.90 -5.68 -14.14
C TYR A 15 0.82 -4.64 -13.02
N ALA A 16 1.90 -4.44 -12.26
CA ALA A 16 1.99 -3.35 -11.30
C ALA A 16 1.88 -1.98 -11.99
N GLU A 17 2.58 -1.79 -13.11
CA GLU A 17 2.45 -0.57 -13.93
C GLU A 17 1.03 -0.41 -14.47
N LEU A 18 0.40 -1.47 -14.98
CA LEU A 18 -0.99 -1.43 -15.43
C LEU A 18 -1.95 -1.07 -14.27
N CYS A 19 -1.74 -1.62 -13.07
CA CYS A 19 -2.52 -1.26 -11.88
C CYS A 19 -2.35 0.23 -11.55
N HIS A 20 -1.14 0.77 -11.71
CA HIS A 20 -0.85 2.16 -11.47
C HIS A 20 -1.50 3.09 -12.49
N GLU A 21 -1.44 2.75 -13.79
CA GLU A 21 -2.14 3.45 -14.87
C GLU A 21 -3.64 3.55 -14.62
N HIS A 22 -4.23 2.51 -14.02
CA HIS A 22 -5.64 2.47 -13.63
C HIS A 22 -5.93 2.96 -12.19
N HIS A 23 -5.02 3.77 -11.62
CA HIS A 23 -5.20 4.43 -10.32
C HIS A 23 -5.44 3.49 -9.12
N ALA A 24 -4.93 2.26 -9.17
CA ALA A 24 -5.10 1.29 -8.09
C ALA A 24 -4.59 1.81 -6.73
N VAL A 25 -3.52 2.61 -6.72
CA VAL A 25 -2.99 3.22 -5.49
C VAL A 25 -4.05 4.05 -4.76
N SER A 26 -4.76 4.93 -5.48
CA SER A 26 -5.82 5.75 -4.88
C SER A 26 -6.99 4.91 -4.37
N LEU A 27 -7.37 3.86 -5.10
CA LEU A 27 -8.46 2.97 -4.71
C LEU A 27 -8.11 2.15 -3.46
N LEU A 28 -6.88 1.65 -3.38
CA LEU A 28 -6.40 0.84 -2.26
C LEU A 28 -6.12 1.66 -1.00
N LEU A 29 -5.92 2.98 -1.13
CA LEU A 29 -5.77 3.89 -0.01
C LEU A 29 -7.09 4.15 0.74
N TRP A 30 -8.23 4.08 0.05
CA TRP A 30 -9.53 4.41 0.64
C TRP A 30 -9.86 3.55 1.88
N PRO A 31 -9.72 2.20 1.85
CA PRO A 31 -9.93 1.37 3.03
C PRO A 31 -8.96 1.68 4.17
N LEU A 32 -7.70 2.02 3.84
CA LEU A 32 -6.68 2.32 4.84
C LEU A 32 -6.89 3.67 5.53
N ALA A 33 -7.58 4.60 4.88
CA ALA A 33 -7.93 5.90 5.46
C ALA A 33 -9.07 5.82 6.50
N ALA A 34 -9.89 4.77 6.44
CA ALA A 34 -11.01 4.54 7.36
C ALA A 34 -11.00 3.09 7.91
N PRO A 35 -9.92 2.65 8.59
CA PRO A 35 -9.68 1.24 8.88
C PRO A 35 -10.78 0.59 9.72
N ALA A 36 -11.41 1.34 10.64
CA ALA A 36 -12.49 0.85 11.48
C ALA A 36 -13.76 0.42 10.71
N SER A 37 -13.89 0.78 9.42
CA SER A 37 -15.06 0.45 8.59
C SER A 37 -14.85 -0.81 7.73
N HIS A 38 -13.70 -1.47 7.86
CA HIS A 38 -13.29 -2.56 6.98
C HIS A 38 -12.76 -3.74 7.77
N SER A 39 -12.78 -4.93 7.16
CA SER A 39 -12.22 -6.13 7.78
C SER A 39 -10.69 -6.10 7.76
N ASP A 40 -10.08 -6.70 8.77
CA ASP A 40 -8.61 -6.84 8.84
C ASP A 40 -8.05 -7.51 7.57
N ARG A 41 -8.74 -8.53 7.05
CA ARG A 41 -8.32 -9.19 5.81
C ARG A 41 -8.31 -8.24 4.60
N LEU A 42 -9.27 -7.33 4.49
CA LEU A 42 -9.27 -6.34 3.40
C LEU A 42 -8.13 -5.35 3.59
N LEU A 43 -7.92 -4.87 4.81
CA LEU A 43 -6.86 -3.92 5.15
C LEU A 43 -5.47 -4.51 4.89
N GLU A 44 -5.25 -5.75 5.31
CA GLU A 44 -4.03 -6.53 5.06
C GLU A 44 -3.76 -6.60 3.56
N VAL A 45 -4.75 -7.03 2.77
CA VAL A 45 -4.59 -7.16 1.32
C VAL A 45 -4.33 -5.81 0.65
N CYS A 46 -5.02 -4.74 1.06
CA CYS A 46 -4.77 -3.41 0.53
C CYS A 46 -3.36 -2.91 0.86
N ALA A 47 -2.93 -3.04 2.11
CA ALA A 47 -1.59 -2.64 2.55
C ALA A 47 -0.50 -3.46 1.84
N GLY A 48 -0.67 -4.78 1.73
CA GLY A 48 0.28 -5.67 1.07
C GLY A 48 0.36 -5.48 -0.44
N THR A 49 -0.78 -5.18 -1.08
CA THR A 49 -0.80 -4.77 -2.50
C THR A 49 -0.02 -3.48 -2.69
N LEU A 50 -0.27 -2.45 -1.87
CA LEU A 50 0.47 -1.19 -1.93
C LEU A 50 1.96 -1.38 -1.64
N ALA A 51 2.33 -2.22 -0.68
CA ALA A 51 3.72 -2.57 -0.38
C ALA A 51 4.43 -3.22 -1.58
N THR A 52 3.71 -4.07 -2.32
CA THR A 52 4.20 -4.70 -3.54
C THR A 52 4.38 -3.68 -4.65
N LEU A 53 3.36 -2.84 -4.90
CA LEU A 53 3.42 -1.78 -5.92
C LEU A 53 4.53 -0.77 -5.66
N ALA A 54 4.77 -0.40 -4.39
CA ALA A 54 5.81 0.53 -3.98
C ALA A 54 7.24 0.05 -4.27
N ARG A 55 7.44 -1.19 -4.71
CA ARG A 55 8.74 -1.70 -5.18
C ARG A 55 9.06 -1.30 -6.62
N VAL A 56 8.06 -0.84 -7.38
CA VAL A 56 8.25 -0.34 -8.75
C VAL A 56 8.66 1.14 -8.69
N PRO A 57 9.79 1.56 -9.29
CA PRO A 57 10.33 2.91 -9.11
C PRO A 57 9.43 4.08 -9.54
N SER A 58 8.61 3.91 -10.57
CA SER A 58 7.63 4.93 -11.00
C SER A 58 6.55 5.12 -9.94
N ILE A 59 5.91 4.02 -9.54
CA ILE A 59 4.85 4.01 -8.53
C ILE A 59 5.37 4.49 -7.17
N GLN A 60 6.58 4.08 -6.80
CA GLN A 60 7.22 4.48 -5.56
C GLN A 60 7.39 6.00 -5.47
N ARG A 61 7.87 6.65 -6.54
CA ARG A 61 8.01 8.12 -6.59
C ARG A 61 6.66 8.81 -6.44
N ASP A 62 5.65 8.30 -7.13
CA ASP A 62 4.29 8.81 -7.03
C ASP A 62 3.72 8.65 -5.61
N MET A 63 3.94 7.50 -4.97
CA MET A 63 3.54 7.27 -3.58
C MET A 63 4.28 8.18 -2.60
N LEU A 64 5.57 8.44 -2.80
CA LEU A 64 6.35 9.37 -1.96
C LEU A 64 5.86 10.82 -2.06
N ALA A 65 5.24 11.20 -3.18
CA ALA A 65 4.66 12.53 -3.38
C ALA A 65 3.26 12.69 -2.76
N ARG A 66 2.71 11.65 -2.11
CA ARG A 66 1.33 11.63 -1.61
C ARG A 66 1.24 11.87 -0.10
N ASP A 67 0.73 13.04 0.28
CA ASP A 67 0.46 13.38 1.69
C ASP A 67 -0.68 12.58 2.33
N ASP A 68 -1.60 12.03 1.52
CA ASP A 68 -2.71 11.21 2.01
C ASP A 68 -2.27 9.79 2.38
N LEU A 69 -1.23 9.25 1.73
CA LEU A 69 -0.64 7.94 2.04
C LEU A 69 -0.08 7.90 3.47
N ALA A 70 0.72 8.89 3.86
CA ALA A 70 1.29 8.96 5.20
C ALA A 70 0.20 9.03 6.29
N ARG A 71 -0.86 9.80 6.03
CA ARG A 71 -2.01 9.91 6.95
C ARG A 71 -2.78 8.60 7.05
N ALA A 72 -3.04 7.92 5.93
CA ALA A 72 -3.71 6.63 5.91
C ALA A 72 -2.91 5.56 6.66
N LEU A 73 -1.58 5.50 6.46
CA LEU A 73 -0.73 4.54 7.17
C LEU A 73 -0.70 4.79 8.68
N LEU A 74 -0.63 6.05 9.11
CA LEU A 74 -0.72 6.39 10.53
C LEU A 74 -2.08 6.02 11.13
N ALA A 75 -3.18 6.25 10.40
CA ALA A 75 -4.51 5.85 10.83
C ALA A 75 -4.61 4.32 10.98
N LEU A 76 -4.11 3.57 9.99
CA LEU A 76 -4.08 2.12 9.99
C LEU A 76 -3.29 1.55 11.17
N VAL A 77 -2.04 2.00 11.38
CA VAL A 77 -1.16 1.53 12.46
C VAL A 77 -1.76 1.82 13.84
N ARG A 78 -2.46 2.94 14.01
CA ARG A 78 -3.11 3.29 15.29
C ARG A 78 -4.37 2.50 15.57
N ALA A 79 -5.11 2.13 14.53
CA ALA A 79 -6.42 1.52 14.66
C ALA A 79 -6.38 -0.02 14.66
N THR A 80 -5.37 -0.62 14.02
CA THR A 80 -5.31 -2.08 13.88
C THR A 80 -4.79 -2.76 15.14
N SER A 81 -5.40 -3.90 15.47
CA SER A 81 -4.87 -4.88 16.43
C SER A 81 -4.37 -6.17 15.74
N SER A 82 -4.51 -6.27 14.42
CA SER A 82 -4.04 -7.42 13.64
C SER A 82 -2.55 -7.30 13.35
N ALA A 83 -1.80 -8.36 13.67
CA ALA A 83 -0.37 -8.46 13.41
C ALA A 83 -0.08 -8.52 11.91
N GLU A 84 -0.98 -9.14 11.13
CA GLU A 84 -0.90 -9.28 9.68
C GLU A 84 -1.04 -7.91 9.01
N VAL A 85 -2.06 -7.13 9.37
CA VAL A 85 -2.25 -5.76 8.88
C VAL A 85 -1.06 -4.87 9.25
N LEU A 86 -0.59 -4.98 10.49
CA LEU A 86 0.57 -4.22 10.96
C LEU A 86 1.85 -4.60 10.18
N GLY A 87 2.05 -5.88 9.91
CA GLY A 87 3.18 -6.39 9.14
C GLY A 87 3.25 -5.76 7.74
N GLU A 88 2.13 -5.77 7.02
CA GLU A 88 2.07 -5.18 5.67
C GLU A 88 2.22 -3.65 5.68
N ALA A 89 1.65 -2.97 6.68
CA ALA A 89 1.81 -1.53 6.86
C ALA A 89 3.28 -1.15 7.11
N LEU A 90 3.98 -1.90 7.97
CA LEU A 90 5.40 -1.71 8.26
C LEU A 90 6.27 -2.04 7.06
N GLN A 91 5.93 -3.07 6.28
CA GLN A 91 6.63 -3.40 5.04
C GLN A 91 6.54 -2.25 4.03
N LEU A 92 5.35 -1.69 3.82
CA LEU A 92 5.16 -0.52 2.96
C LEU A 92 5.98 0.68 3.44
N LEU A 93 5.93 0.99 4.74
CA LEU A 93 6.76 2.05 5.32
C LEU A 93 8.25 1.81 5.09
N GLY A 94 8.73 0.58 5.29
CA GLY A 94 10.12 0.20 5.07
C GLY A 94 10.57 0.44 3.62
N VAL A 95 9.75 0.07 2.65
CA VAL A 95 10.02 0.30 1.22
C VAL A 95 10.12 1.80 0.91
N LEU A 96 9.17 2.61 1.38
CA LEU A 96 9.15 4.05 1.11
C LEU A 96 10.28 4.81 1.81
N LEU A 97 10.59 4.47 3.06
CA LEU A 97 11.67 5.10 3.82
C LEU A 97 13.04 4.73 3.23
N GLY A 98 13.25 3.46 2.86
CA GLY A 98 14.46 3.02 2.19
C GLY A 98 14.69 3.75 0.86
N ALA A 99 13.62 3.94 0.08
CA ALA A 99 13.67 4.71 -1.14
C ALA A 99 14.03 6.18 -0.90
N ARG A 100 13.39 6.84 0.07
CA ARG A 100 13.67 8.25 0.39
C ARG A 100 15.12 8.46 0.81
N ALA A 101 15.69 7.54 1.59
CA ALA A 101 17.09 7.60 2.00
C ALA A 101 18.07 7.44 0.81
N ALA A 102 17.70 6.68 -0.22
CA ALA A 102 18.52 6.55 -1.43
C ALA A 102 18.54 7.81 -2.32
N HIS A 103 17.63 8.75 -2.11
CA HIS A 103 17.49 9.99 -2.88
C HIS A 103 17.87 11.26 -2.08
N ALA A 104 18.27 11.12 -0.82
CA ALA A 104 18.69 12.22 0.07
C ALA A 104 20.21 12.37 0.07
#